data_AF-A0A2U1MK04-F1
#
_entry.id   AF-A0A2U1MK04-F1
#
_cell.length_a   1.000
_cell.length_b   1.000
_cell.length_c   1.000
_cell.angle_alpha   90.00
_cell.angle_beta   90.00
_cell.angle_gamma   90.00
#
_symmetry.space_group_name_H-M   'P 1'
#
loop_
_entity.id
_entity.type
_entity.pdbx_description
1 polymer ?
#
loop_
_entity_poly.entity_id
_entity_poly.type
_entity_poly.pdbx_seq_one_letter_code
_entity_poly.pdbx_strand_id
1 'polypeptide(L)'
;MVGKWKWRFLNESGALWRRVIVEIHGVNGGFDQTTGHVRNSGTWANIVRSCLDLEHMGIQLNNLMERKVLSRKQTHFWTDCWIKNHGPLKKCFPRLYALETSKNCFVADRWVLEDGSWQSKWGWRRHPSGRATGELDLLVSLINGLVLESHLDDKWV
;
A
#
# COMPACT_ATOMS: atom_id res chain seq x y z
N MET A 1 -1.95 -3.05 21.66
CA MET A 1 -0.90 -2.03 21.95
C MET A 1 0.26 -2.07 20.95
N VAL A 2 0.71 -3.25 20.50
CA VAL A 2 1.84 -3.42 19.55
C VAL A 2 1.55 -2.85 18.16
N GLY A 3 0.34 -3.07 17.62
CA GLY A 3 -0.08 -2.53 16.32
C GLY A 3 0.06 -1.01 16.22
N LYS A 4 -0.21 -0.26 17.30
CA LYS A 4 -0.08 1.21 17.31
C LYS A 4 1.35 1.67 16.95
N TRP A 5 2.38 0.95 17.38
CA TRP A 5 3.77 1.36 17.12
C TRP A 5 4.23 1.01 15.71
N LYS A 6 3.80 -0.14 15.18
CA LYS A 6 3.99 -0.48 13.76
C LYS A 6 3.27 0.54 12.86
N TRP A 7 2.05 0.93 13.23
CA TRP A 7 1.31 2.01 12.57
C TRP A 7 2.06 3.34 12.58
N ARG A 8 2.52 3.80 13.75
CA ARG A 8 3.27 5.06 13.88
C ARG A 8 4.56 5.04 13.07
N PHE A 9 5.23 3.89 13.00
CA PHE A 9 6.46 3.73 12.22
C PHE A 9 6.23 3.87 10.73
N LEU A 10 5.11 3.33 10.23
CA LEU A 10 4.70 3.46 8.85
C LEU A 10 4.23 4.89 8.52
N ASN A 11 3.67 5.60 9.49
CA ASN A 11 3.02 6.90 9.29
C ASN A 11 3.93 8.12 9.54
N GLU A 12 4.87 8.02 10.46
CA GLU A 12 5.70 9.14 10.94
C GLU A 12 7.08 9.13 10.29
N SER A 13 7.15 9.09 8.95
CA SER A 13 8.41 8.98 8.19
C SER A 13 9.43 10.08 8.50
N GLY A 14 8.96 11.28 8.88
CA GLY A 14 9.76 12.43 9.26
C GLY A 14 10.17 12.51 10.74
N ALA A 15 9.61 11.67 11.62
CA ALA A 15 9.86 11.76 13.05
C ALA A 15 11.27 11.28 13.44
N LEU A 16 11.91 11.99 14.37
CA LEU A 16 13.27 11.68 14.83
C LEU A 16 13.39 10.25 15.38
N TRP A 17 12.42 9.82 16.20
CA TRP A 17 12.42 8.46 16.74
C TRP A 17 12.40 7.40 15.63
N ARG A 18 11.65 7.64 14.54
CA ARG A 18 11.57 6.72 13.40
C ARG A 18 12.91 6.66 12.66
N ARG A 19 13.60 7.79 12.50
CA ARG A 19 14.96 7.82 11.93
C ARG A 19 15.95 7.01 12.78
N VAL A 20 15.89 7.16 14.10
CA VAL A 20 16.72 6.36 15.03
C VAL A 20 16.43 4.87 14.88
N ILE A 21 15.15 4.49 14.81
CA ILE A 21 14.77 3.09 14.58
C ILE A 21 15.31 2.58 13.24
N VAL A 22 15.21 3.37 12.17
CA VAL A 22 15.75 2.99 10.85
C VAL A 22 17.26 2.79 10.89
N GLU A 23 17.98 3.64 11.60
CA GLU A 23 19.45 3.53 11.73
C GLU A 23 19.86 2.26 12.49
N ILE A 24 19.11 1.89 13.53
CA ILE A 24 19.42 0.73 14.37
C ILE A 24 18.92 -0.58 13.76
N HIS A 25 17.76 -0.57 13.11
CA HIS A 25 17.02 -1.77 12.71
C HIS A 25 16.81 -1.90 11.20
N GLY A 26 17.34 -0.97 10.39
CA GLY A 26 17.20 -0.95 8.94
C GLY A 26 15.94 -0.22 8.45
N VAL A 27 15.85 -0.01 7.13
CA VAL A 27 14.81 0.80 6.47
C VAL A 27 13.37 0.39 6.82
N ASN A 28 13.15 -0.90 7.09
CA ASN A 28 11.86 -1.47 7.46
C ASN A 28 11.68 -1.63 8.98
N GLY A 29 12.58 -1.09 9.79
CA GLY A 29 12.49 -1.13 11.27
C GLY A 29 12.56 -2.55 11.85
N GLY A 30 13.04 -3.53 11.08
CA GLY A 30 13.10 -4.94 11.44
C GLY A 30 11.83 -5.75 11.11
N PHE A 31 10.78 -5.17 10.52
CA PHE A 31 9.54 -5.88 10.17
C PHE A 31 9.66 -6.79 8.94
N ASP A 32 10.78 -6.76 8.23
CA ASP A 32 11.09 -7.57 7.04
C ASP A 32 11.92 -8.83 7.36
N GLN A 33 12.39 -8.99 8.60
CA GLN A 33 13.16 -10.16 9.02
C GLN A 33 12.23 -11.36 9.21
N THR A 34 11.94 -12.08 8.13
CA THR A 34 11.05 -13.25 8.11
C THR A 34 11.60 -14.45 8.89
N THR A 35 12.89 -14.48 9.19
CA THR A 35 13.54 -15.56 9.92
C THR A 35 14.86 -15.06 10.52
N GLY A 36 15.00 -15.17 11.84
CA GLY A 36 16.30 -15.13 12.50
C GLY A 36 16.57 -13.87 13.31
N HIS A 37 16.48 -14.03 14.63
CA HIS A 37 17.08 -13.20 15.67
C HIS A 37 17.10 -11.69 15.41
N VAL A 38 16.05 -10.99 15.87
CA VAL A 38 16.20 -9.58 16.26
C VAL A 38 17.30 -9.53 17.34
N ARG A 39 18.53 -9.23 16.91
CA ARG A 39 19.77 -9.32 17.69
C ARG A 39 19.82 -8.34 18.86
N ASN A 40 18.90 -7.38 18.90
CA ASN A 40 18.84 -6.35 19.93
C ASN A 40 17.79 -6.69 21.00
N SER A 41 18.21 -6.72 22.26
CA SER A 41 17.30 -6.70 23.41
C SER A 41 16.81 -5.27 23.63
N GLY A 42 15.53 -5.01 23.39
CA GLY A 42 14.94 -3.68 23.61
C GLY A 42 13.45 -3.64 23.33
N THR A 43 12.78 -2.59 23.82
CA THR A 43 11.34 -2.42 23.68
C THR A 43 10.88 -2.48 22.22
N TRP A 44 11.64 -1.88 21.29
CA TRP A 44 11.35 -1.94 19.86
C TRP A 44 11.44 -3.36 19.29
N ALA A 45 12.48 -4.09 19.65
CA ALA A 45 12.65 -5.48 19.21
C ALA A 45 11.50 -6.39 19.69
N ASN A 46 10.99 -6.16 20.91
CA ASN A 46 9.83 -6.88 21.42
C ASN A 46 8.56 -6.51 20.65
N ILE A 47 8.38 -5.25 20.27
CA ILE A 47 7.27 -4.81 19.40
C ILE A 47 7.33 -5.53 18.05
N VAL A 48 8.49 -5.54 17.41
CA VAL A 48 8.69 -6.23 16.12
C VAL A 48 8.39 -7.72 16.25
N ARG A 49 8.93 -8.39 17.27
CA ARG A 49 8.69 -9.82 17.52
C ARG A 49 7.21 -10.12 17.72
N SER A 50 6.52 -9.36 18.56
CA SER A 50 5.07 -9.52 18.74
C SER A 50 4.26 -9.28 17.46
N CYS A 51 4.71 -8.39 16.56
CA CYS A 51 4.08 -8.24 15.26
C CYS A 51 4.27 -9.46 14.36
N LEU A 52 5.47 -10.04 14.34
CA LEU A 52 5.79 -11.23 13.56
C LEU A 52 5.09 -12.49 14.11
N ASP A 53 4.94 -12.59 15.43
CA ASP A 53 4.21 -13.68 16.09
C ASP A 53 2.72 -13.64 15.72
N LEU A 54 2.13 -12.43 15.65
CA LEU A 54 0.75 -12.25 15.19
C LEU A 54 0.58 -12.67 13.72
N GLU A 55 1.55 -12.35 12.86
CA GLU A 55 1.55 -12.79 11.46
C GLU A 55 1.67 -14.32 11.35
N HIS A 56 2.47 -14.97 12.20
CA HIS A 56 2.55 -16.44 12.30
C HIS A 56 1.23 -17.08 12.78
N MET A 57 0.47 -16.39 13.64
CA MET A 57 -0.86 -16.82 14.07
C MET A 57 -1.96 -16.53 13.01
N GLY A 58 -1.60 -16.12 11.80
CA GLY A 58 -2.52 -15.84 10.70
C GLY A 58 -3.15 -14.45 10.75
N ILE A 59 -2.78 -13.61 11.72
CA ILE A 59 -3.26 -12.24 11.83
C ILE A 59 -2.32 -11.33 11.03
N GLN A 60 -2.67 -11.08 9.77
CA GLN A 60 -1.93 -10.16 8.92
C GLN A 60 -2.16 -8.72 9.39
N LEU A 61 -1.32 -8.22 10.30
CA LEU A 61 -1.43 -6.87 10.87
C LEU A 61 -1.47 -5.77 9.80
N ASN A 62 -0.78 -5.95 8.68
CA ASN A 62 -0.83 -5.03 7.54
C ASN A 62 -2.22 -4.95 6.91
N ASN A 63 -3.07 -5.97 7.06
CA ASN A 63 -4.46 -5.96 6.60
C ASN A 63 -5.40 -5.37 7.66
N LEU A 64 -4.98 -5.34 8.93
CA LEU A 64 -5.71 -4.67 10.02
C LEU A 64 -5.40 -3.18 10.11
N MET A 65 -4.29 -2.74 9.51
CA MET A 65 -3.96 -1.32 9.35
C MET A 65 -4.44 -0.88 7.98
N GLU A 66 -5.43 0.00 7.95
CA GLU A 66 -5.95 0.52 6.70
C GLU A 66 -5.03 1.65 6.26
N ARG A 67 -4.24 1.45 5.20
CA ARG A 67 -3.62 2.62 4.54
C ARG A 67 -4.75 3.46 3.98
N LYS A 68 -5.06 4.59 4.62
CA LYS A 68 -5.89 5.61 3.98
C LYS A 68 -5.02 6.23 2.89
N VAL A 69 -5.37 5.89 1.66
CA VAL A 69 -4.77 6.48 0.47
C VAL A 69 -5.29 7.92 0.39
N LEU A 70 -4.49 8.85 0.87
CA LEU A 70 -4.79 10.28 0.96
C LEU A 70 -3.85 11.05 0.02
N SER A 71 -2.56 10.71 -0.01
CA SER A 71 -1.60 11.13 -1.03
C SER A 71 -1.45 10.06 -2.10
N ARG A 72 -2.34 10.14 -3.08
CA ARG A 72 -2.27 9.40 -4.36
C ARG A 72 -0.87 9.40 -5.03
N LYS A 73 0.08 10.23 -4.60
CA LYS A 73 1.43 10.44 -5.16
C LYS A 73 2.53 9.51 -4.61
N GLN A 74 2.28 8.79 -3.52
CA GLN A 74 3.28 7.86 -2.94
C GLN A 74 2.81 6.40 -2.95
N THR A 75 1.56 6.17 -3.35
CA THR A 75 0.96 4.84 -3.43
C THR A 75 0.96 4.35 -4.88
N HIS A 76 1.59 3.21 -5.14
CA HIS A 76 1.62 2.62 -6.47
C HIS A 76 0.28 1.96 -6.82
N PHE A 77 -0.22 2.25 -8.03
CA PHE A 77 -1.53 1.78 -8.48
C PHE A 77 -1.60 0.26 -8.62
N TRP A 78 -0.55 -0.38 -9.13
CA TRP A 78 -0.59 -1.81 -9.45
C TRP A 78 -0.07 -2.72 -8.34
N THR A 79 0.94 -2.26 -7.61
CA THR A 79 1.75 -3.12 -6.72
C THR A 79 1.33 -3.06 -5.27
N ASP A 80 0.73 -1.96 -4.84
CA ASP A 80 0.37 -1.78 -3.44
C ASP A 80 -1.10 -2.17 -3.20
N CYS A 81 -1.41 -2.53 -1.95
CA CYS A 81 -2.79 -2.72 -1.49
C CYS A 81 -3.38 -1.35 -1.13
N TRP A 82 -4.07 -0.72 -2.07
CA TRP A 82 -4.62 0.64 -1.87
C TRP A 82 -6.16 0.67 -1.96
N ILE A 83 -6.79 -0.46 -2.24
CA ILE A 83 -8.23 -0.65 -2.19
C ILE A 83 -8.55 -1.56 -1.00
N LYS A 84 -9.43 -1.10 -0.11
CA LYS A 84 -9.82 -1.81 1.11
C LYS A 84 -10.34 -3.22 0.78
N ASN A 85 -9.92 -4.23 1.53
CA ASN A 85 -10.28 -5.64 1.34
C ASN A 85 -9.87 -6.25 -0.02
N HIS A 86 -9.00 -5.58 -0.78
CA HIS A 86 -8.46 -6.09 -2.03
C HIS A 86 -6.92 -6.18 -1.96
N GLY A 87 -6.36 -7.21 -2.60
CA GLY A 87 -4.92 -7.32 -2.79
C GLY A 87 -4.39 -6.37 -3.87
N PRO A 88 -3.09 -6.44 -4.20
CA PRO A 88 -2.51 -5.63 -5.26
C PRO A 88 -3.22 -5.84 -6.59
N LEU A 89 -3.58 -4.76 -7.29
CA LEU A 89 -4.33 -4.82 -8.54
C LEU A 89 -3.64 -5.66 -9.62
N LYS A 90 -2.31 -5.74 -9.62
CA LYS A 90 -1.57 -6.61 -10.56
C LYS A 90 -1.90 -8.10 -10.43
N LYS A 91 -2.32 -8.54 -9.24
CA LYS A 91 -2.73 -9.93 -8.99
C LYS A 91 -4.19 -10.16 -9.38
N CYS A 92 -5.04 -9.14 -9.17
CA CYS A 92 -6.47 -9.20 -9.49
C CYS A 92 -6.73 -9.06 -11.01
N PHE A 93 -5.95 -8.20 -11.68
CA PHE A 93 -6.13 -7.82 -13.08
C PHE A 93 -4.82 -8.01 -13.86
N PRO A 94 -4.29 -9.25 -13.98
CA PRO A 94 -2.98 -9.51 -14.55
C PRO A 94 -2.89 -9.15 -16.03
N ARG A 95 -4.01 -9.20 -16.79
CA ARG A 95 -4.01 -8.84 -18.22
C ARG A 95 -3.91 -7.34 -18.41
N LEU A 96 -4.66 -6.56 -17.62
CA LEU A 96 -4.50 -5.11 -17.59
C LEU A 96 -3.11 -4.70 -17.14
N TYR A 97 -2.61 -5.33 -16.08
CA TYR A 97 -1.24 -5.07 -15.63
C TYR A 97 -0.25 -5.34 -16.73
N ALA A 98 -0.37 -6.41 -17.53
CA ALA A 98 0.51 -6.67 -18.67
C ALA A 98 0.47 -5.55 -19.72
N LEU A 99 -0.70 -4.95 -19.96
CA LEU A 99 -0.91 -3.85 -20.90
C LEU A 99 -0.39 -2.49 -20.42
N GLU A 100 -0.21 -2.29 -19.11
CA GLU A 100 0.32 -1.03 -18.56
C GLU A 100 1.73 -0.71 -19.11
N THR A 101 1.95 0.54 -19.52
CA THR A 101 3.23 1.08 -19.97
C THR A 101 4.14 1.39 -18.78
N SER A 102 3.61 2.02 -17.72
CA SER A 102 4.33 2.36 -16.50
C SER A 102 3.91 1.49 -15.33
N LYS A 103 4.64 0.41 -15.06
CA LYS A 103 4.29 -0.56 -14.00
C LYS A 103 4.32 0.02 -12.59
N ASN A 104 5.13 1.06 -12.40
CA ASN A 104 5.33 1.76 -11.13
C ASN A 104 4.52 3.08 -11.08
N CYS A 105 3.47 3.23 -11.89
CA CYS A 105 2.61 4.40 -11.82
C CYS A 105 1.95 4.53 -10.43
N PHE A 106 1.72 5.76 -10.00
CA PHE A 106 1.03 6.07 -8.77
C PHE A 106 -0.49 6.12 -8.99
N VAL A 107 -1.25 6.02 -7.91
CA VAL A 107 -2.70 6.20 -7.96
C VAL A 107 -3.07 7.56 -8.55
N ALA A 108 -2.27 8.60 -8.29
CA ALA A 108 -2.46 9.95 -8.83
C ALA A 108 -2.32 10.01 -10.34
N ASP A 109 -1.60 9.09 -10.96
CA ASP A 109 -1.37 9.07 -12.41
C ASP A 109 -2.52 8.39 -13.17
N ARG A 110 -3.31 7.57 -12.46
CA ARG A 110 -4.37 6.73 -13.05
C ARG A 110 -5.77 7.12 -12.59
N TRP A 111 -5.92 7.71 -11.41
CA TRP A 111 -7.18 8.17 -10.84
C TRP A 111 -7.07 9.65 -10.45
N VAL A 112 -7.52 10.51 -11.36
CA VAL A 112 -7.32 11.97 -11.31
C VAL A 112 -8.65 12.65 -11.05
N LEU A 113 -8.64 13.70 -10.22
CA LEU A 113 -9.82 14.55 -10.02
C LEU A 113 -9.67 15.76 -10.94
N GLU A 114 -10.46 15.81 -12.01
CA GLU A 114 -10.48 16.90 -13.00
C GLU A 114 -11.91 17.42 -13.17
N ASP A 115 -12.07 18.75 -13.13
CA ASP A 115 -13.37 19.43 -13.25
C ASP A 115 -14.43 18.93 -12.25
N GLY A 116 -14.00 18.59 -11.03
CA GLY A 116 -14.89 18.09 -9.96
C GLY A 116 -15.32 16.64 -10.13
N SER A 117 -14.82 15.93 -11.14
CA SER A 117 -15.13 14.53 -11.43
C SER A 117 -13.88 13.65 -11.40
N TRP A 118 -14.01 12.43 -10.86
CA TRP A 118 -12.93 11.47 -10.92
C TRP A 118 -12.87 10.81 -12.29
N GLN A 119 -11.68 10.79 -12.87
CA GLN A 119 -11.44 10.27 -14.21
C GLN A 119 -10.26 9.30 -14.20
N SER A 120 -10.40 8.25 -15.00
CA SER A 120 -9.33 7.27 -15.18
C SER A 120 -8.41 7.65 -16.35
N LYS A 121 -7.11 7.75 -16.09
CA LYS A 121 -6.09 8.09 -17.10
C LYS A 121 -5.17 6.92 -17.37
N TRP A 122 -5.58 6.03 -18.24
CA TRP A 122 -4.88 4.77 -18.47
C TRP A 122 -3.61 4.90 -19.33
N GLY A 123 -2.56 4.18 -18.94
CA GLY A 123 -1.30 4.11 -19.70
C GLY A 123 -1.17 2.82 -20.50
N TRP A 124 -2.17 2.45 -21.32
CA TRP A 124 -2.13 1.18 -22.04
C TRP A 124 -1.17 1.18 -23.24
N ARG A 125 -0.37 0.13 -23.39
CA ARG A 125 0.45 -0.15 -24.59
C ARG A 125 -0.41 -0.33 -25.84
N ARG A 126 -1.60 -0.91 -25.64
CA ARG A 126 -2.68 -1.07 -26.61
C ARG A 126 -3.99 -1.15 -25.85
N HIS A 127 -5.08 -0.71 -26.46
CA HIS A 127 -6.39 -0.74 -25.81
C HIS A 127 -6.75 -2.18 -25.39
N PRO A 128 -7.28 -2.40 -24.16
CA PRO A 128 -7.76 -3.70 -23.73
C PRO A 128 -8.82 -4.25 -24.67
N SER A 129 -8.72 -5.53 -25.01
CA SER A 129 -9.67 -6.23 -25.87
C SER A 129 -9.93 -7.65 -25.36
N GLY A 130 -11.07 -8.21 -25.76
CA GLY A 130 -11.51 -9.54 -25.34
C GLY A 130 -11.59 -9.66 -23.82
N ARG A 131 -10.88 -10.65 -23.26
CA ARG A 131 -10.91 -10.90 -21.80
C ARG A 131 -10.34 -9.74 -20.96
N ALA A 132 -9.49 -8.90 -21.54
CA ALA A 132 -8.96 -7.73 -20.83
C ALA A 132 -10.01 -6.62 -20.68
N THR A 133 -11.02 -6.57 -21.55
CA THR A 133 -12.15 -5.62 -21.43
C THR A 133 -12.97 -5.93 -20.18
N GLY A 134 -13.30 -7.20 -19.93
CA GLY A 134 -14.01 -7.57 -18.70
C GLY A 134 -13.23 -7.26 -17.42
N GLU A 135 -11.89 -7.41 -17.45
CA GLU A 135 -11.05 -6.94 -16.34
C GLU A 135 -11.12 -5.42 -16.16
N LEU A 136 -11.20 -4.66 -17.25
CA LEU A 136 -11.30 -3.19 -17.20
C LEU A 136 -12.63 -2.76 -16.58
N ASP A 137 -13.74 -3.36 -16.98
CA ASP A 137 -15.07 -3.04 -16.46
C ASP A 137 -15.14 -3.29 -14.95
N LEU A 138 -14.58 -4.41 -14.49
CA LEU A 138 -14.48 -4.73 -13.08
C LEU A 138 -13.57 -3.75 -12.32
N LEU A 139 -12.42 -3.39 -12.88
CA LEU A 139 -11.52 -2.41 -12.28
C LEU A 139 -12.18 -1.03 -12.17
N VAL A 140 -12.84 -0.57 -13.22
CA VAL A 140 -13.55 0.72 -13.26
C VAL A 140 -14.68 0.74 -12.22
N SER A 141 -15.48 -0.32 -12.15
CA SER A 141 -16.52 -0.48 -11.13
C SER A 141 -15.94 -0.41 -9.71
N LEU A 142 -14.80 -1.06 -9.49
CA LEU A 142 -14.11 -1.08 -8.20
C LEU A 142 -13.60 0.30 -7.78
N ILE A 143 -13.04 1.09 -8.70
CA ILE A 143 -12.44 2.40 -8.38
C ILE A 143 -13.43 3.56 -8.43
N ASN A 144 -14.51 3.47 -9.20
CA ASN A 144 -15.50 4.54 -9.33
C ASN A 144 -16.21 4.85 -8.00
N GLY A 145 -16.31 3.87 -7.09
CA GLY A 145 -16.84 4.06 -5.74
C GLY A 145 -15.86 4.69 -4.75
N LEU A 146 -14.60 4.93 -5.15
CA LEU A 146 -13.56 5.44 -4.27
C LEU A 146 -13.50 6.97 -4.33
N VAL A 147 -13.93 7.60 -3.24
CA VAL A 147 -13.63 9.01 -2.96
C VAL A 147 -12.31 9.07 -2.21
N LEU A 148 -11.25 9.55 -2.86
CA LEU A 148 -9.94 9.73 -2.23
C LEU A 148 -9.78 11.19 -1.81
N GLU A 149 -9.54 11.45 -0.53
CA GLU A 149 -9.39 12.83 -0.03
C GLU A 149 -8.11 13.47 -0.58
N SER A 150 -8.26 14.47 -1.45
CA SER A 150 -7.19 15.03 -2.27
C SER A 150 -6.23 16.01 -1.56
N HIS A 151 -6.47 16.31 -0.28
CA HIS A 151 -5.85 17.42 0.45
C HIS A 151 -4.97 16.99 1.64
N LEU A 152 -4.74 15.68 1.84
CA LEU A 152 -3.96 15.16 2.97
C LEU A 152 -2.88 14.19 2.50
N ASP A 153 -1.74 14.18 3.19
CA ASP A 153 -0.69 13.19 2.94
C ASP A 153 -1.16 11.76 3.28
N ASP A 154 -0.63 10.74 2.58
CA ASP A 154 -0.93 9.32 2.82
C ASP A 154 -0.69 8.99 4.29
N LYS A 155 -1.70 8.41 4.95
CA LYS A 155 -1.57 7.98 6.33
C LYS A 155 -2.12 6.58 6.53
N TRP A 156 -1.40 5.76 7.29
CA TRP A 156 -1.98 4.55 7.84
C TRP A 156 -3.07 4.95 8.86
N VAL A 157 -4.15 4.17 9.03
CA VAL A 157 -5.17 4.30 10.11
C VAL A 157 -5.38 2.95 10.79
#